data_AF-A0A9E5TIE4-F1
#
_entry.id   AF-A0A9E5TIE4-F1
#
_cell.length_a   1.000
_cell.length_b   1.000
_cell.length_c   1.000
_cell.angle_alpha   90.00
_cell.angle_beta   90.00
_cell.angle_gamma   90.00
#
_symmetry.space_group_name_H-M   'P 1'
#
loop_
_entity.id
_entity.type
_entity.pdbx_description
1 polymer ?
#
loop_
_entity_poly.entity_id
_entity_poly.type
_entity_poly.pdbx_seq_one_letter_code
_entity_poly.pdbx_strand_id
1 'polypeptide(L)'
;TGEGGMVLTDDAALAERCFFLENQARHKENPYWHPEIGYNYRMTNLQAALGVAQLERIEDLIAVRVRNAAHYGRRLSEVPGLRLP
;
A
#
# COMPACT_ATOMS: atom_id res chain seq x y z
N THR A 1 7.71 -2.19 -1.14
CA THR A 1 7.82 -2.93 0.13
C THR A 1 8.08 -4.43 -0.06
N GLY A 2 8.35 -4.94 -1.27
CA GLY A 2 8.38 -6.40 -1.52
C GLY A 2 6.95 -6.93 -1.59
N GLU A 3 6.35 -7.20 -0.43
CA GLU A 3 4.92 -7.45 -0.23
C GLU A 3 4.38 -6.44 0.81
N GLY A 4 3.13 -6.02 0.70
CA GLY A 4 2.51 -5.16 1.71
C GLY A 4 1.30 -4.37 1.21
N GLY A 5 0.60 -3.72 2.13
CA GLY A 5 -0.56 -2.88 1.87
C GLY A 5 -0.73 -1.82 2.95
N MET A 6 -1.66 -0.90 2.72
CA MET A 6 -2.02 0.18 3.65
C MET A 6 -3.52 0.43 3.54
N VAL A 7 -4.17 0.68 4.68
CA VAL A 7 -5.53 1.23 4.73
C VAL A 7 -5.41 2.69 5.15
N LEU A 8 -6.04 3.58 4.39
CA LEU A 8 -6.16 4.99 4.75
C LEU A 8 -7.63 5.30 5.03
N THR A 9 -7.88 6.02 6.12
CA THR A 9 -9.22 6.47 6.50
C THR A 9 -9.09 7.77 7.31
N ASP A 10 -10.12 8.59 7.24
CA ASP A 10 -10.36 9.78 8.05
C ASP A 10 -11.19 9.49 9.32
N ASP A 11 -11.70 8.26 9.47
CA ASP A 11 -12.42 7.80 10.66
C ASP A 11 -11.46 7.20 11.70
N ALA A 12 -11.28 7.89 12.82
CA ALA A 12 -10.40 7.47 13.90
C ALA A 12 -10.85 6.15 14.57
N ALA A 13 -12.15 5.89 14.67
CA ALA A 13 -12.67 4.66 15.25
C ALA A 13 -12.41 3.46 14.33
N LEU A 14 -12.54 3.66 13.01
CA LEU A 14 -12.18 2.66 12.02
C LEU A 14 -10.67 2.38 12.04
N ALA A 15 -9.83 3.42 12.14
CA ALA A 15 -8.38 3.26 12.24
C ALA A 15 -7.98 2.44 13.47
N GLU A 16 -8.52 2.76 14.67
CA GLU A 16 -8.25 1.99 15.88
C GLU A 16 -8.72 0.53 15.75
N ARG A 17 -9.88 0.31 15.12
CA ARG A 17 -10.40 -1.03 14.85
C ARG A 17 -9.48 -1.84 13.92
N CYS A 18 -8.96 -1.23 12.85
CA CYS A 18 -8.00 -1.87 11.95
C CYS A 18 -6.71 -2.27 12.69
N PHE A 19 -6.11 -1.36 13.47
CA PHE A 19 -4.90 -1.66 14.26
C PHE A 19 -5.13 -2.77 15.30
N PHE A 20 -6.30 -2.79 15.92
CA PHE A 20 -6.67 -3.85 16.85
C PHE A 20 -6.72 -5.20 16.13
N LEU A 21 -7.43 -5.28 15.00
CA LEU A 21 -7.60 -6.52 14.24
C LEU A 21 -6.32 -7.02 13.58
N GLU A 22 -5.47 -6.16 13.00
CA GLU A 22 -4.22 -6.55 12.33
C GLU A 22 -3.22 -7.23 13.28
N ASN A 23 -3.36 -6.94 14.56
CA ASN A 23 -2.47 -7.33 15.66
C ASN A 23 -3.11 -8.41 16.54
N GLN A 24 -3.83 -9.34 15.90
CA GLN A 24 -4.49 -10.49 16.51
C GLN A 24 -5.56 -10.11 17.54
N ALA A 25 -6.18 -8.93 17.44
CA ALA A 25 -7.17 -8.48 18.42
C ALA A 25 -6.61 -8.51 19.86
N ARG A 26 -5.32 -8.20 20.03
CA ARG A 26 -4.63 -8.24 21.33
C ARG A 26 -5.13 -7.12 22.25
N HIS A 27 -5.55 -7.45 23.48
CA HIS A 27 -5.93 -6.48 24.49
C HIS A 27 -4.72 -5.63 24.95
N LYS A 28 -4.92 -4.32 25.12
CA LYS A 28 -3.83 -3.36 25.43
C LYS A 28 -3.16 -3.64 26.78
N GLU A 29 -3.94 -3.91 27.82
CA GLU A 29 -3.43 -4.12 29.19
C GLU A 29 -3.06 -5.57 29.50
N ASN A 30 -3.60 -6.52 28.74
CA ASN A 30 -3.34 -7.95 28.92
C ASN A 30 -3.03 -8.58 27.56
N PRO A 31 -1.75 -8.62 27.14
CA PRO A 31 -1.34 -9.03 25.80
C PRO A 31 -1.70 -10.48 25.39
N TYR A 32 -2.10 -11.32 26.34
CA TYR A 32 -2.51 -12.70 26.09
C TYR A 32 -4.04 -12.87 26.06
N TRP A 33 -4.78 -11.81 26.35
CA TRP A 33 -6.23 -11.77 26.22
C TRP A 33 -6.62 -11.24 24.83
N HIS A 34 -7.47 -12.00 24.14
CA HIS A 34 -7.93 -11.71 22.79
C HIS A 34 -9.47 -11.77 22.79
N PRO A 35 -10.19 -10.64 22.93
CA PRO A 35 -11.65 -10.66 23.08
C PRO A 35 -12.41 -11.00 21.78
N GLU A 36 -11.74 -10.98 20.63
CA GLU A 36 -12.32 -11.27 19.32
C GLU A 36 -11.29 -11.99 18.42
N ILE A 37 -11.73 -12.52 17.27
CA ILE A 37 -10.82 -13.07 16.26
C ILE A 37 -10.14 -11.92 15.51
N GLY A 38 -8.81 -11.82 15.65
CA GLY A 38 -7.97 -10.95 14.83
C GLY A 38 -7.08 -11.71 13.85
N TYR A 39 -6.21 -10.98 13.19
CA TYR A 39 -5.31 -11.49 12.14
C TYR A 39 -3.85 -11.15 12.46
N ASN A 40 -2.90 -11.72 11.73
CA ASN A 40 -1.51 -11.30 11.77
C ASN A 40 -1.14 -10.66 10.43
N TYR A 41 -1.58 -9.41 10.24
CA TYR A 41 -1.36 -8.64 9.00
C TYR A 41 -0.35 -7.51 9.15
N ARG A 42 0.38 -7.50 10.27
CA ARG A 42 1.43 -6.53 10.55
C ARG A 42 2.50 -6.53 9.46
N MET A 43 2.88 -5.33 9.03
CA MET A 43 4.04 -5.12 8.19
C MET A 43 5.32 -5.31 9.02
N THR A 44 6.35 -5.94 8.43
CA THR A 44 7.65 -6.06 9.10
C THR A 44 8.45 -4.76 9.00
N ASN A 45 9.36 -4.52 9.96
CA ASN A 45 10.23 -3.34 9.93
C ASN A 45 11.07 -3.23 8.65
N LEU A 46 11.52 -4.36 8.08
CA LEU A 46 12.27 -4.35 6.82
C LEU A 46 11.40 -3.87 5.64
N GLN A 47 10.17 -4.37 5.55
CA GLN A 47 9.23 -3.94 4.51
C GLN A 47 8.85 -2.47 4.70
N ALA A 48 8.62 -2.02 5.94
CA ALA A 48 8.32 -0.64 6.26
C ALA A 48 9.47 0.31 5.87
N ALA A 49 10.71 -0.02 6.22
CA ALA A 49 11.89 0.77 5.85
C ALA A 49 12.04 0.90 4.32
N LEU A 50 11.85 -0.19 3.59
CA LEU A 50 11.83 -0.17 2.13
C LEU A 50 10.66 0.70 1.60
N GLY A 51 9.49 0.63 2.23
CA GLY A 51 8.32 1.44 1.87
C GLY A 51 8.57 2.93 2.04
N VAL A 52 9.15 3.35 3.16
CA VAL A 52 9.52 4.75 3.44
C VAL A 52 10.49 5.26 2.37
N ALA A 53 11.58 4.54 2.10
CA ALA A 53 12.56 4.94 1.08
C ALA A 53 11.96 5.01 -0.34
N GLN A 54 10.96 4.18 -0.66
CA GLN A 54 10.22 4.26 -1.93
C GLN A 54 9.29 5.48 -1.97
N LEU A 55 8.61 5.80 -0.86
CA LEU A 55 7.71 6.96 -0.76
C LEU A 55 8.45 8.29 -0.87
N GLU A 56 9.67 8.39 -0.32
CA GLU A 56 10.52 9.58 -0.44
C GLU A 56 10.86 9.95 -1.90
N ARG A 57 10.77 8.98 -2.81
CA ARG A 57 11.07 9.15 -4.24
C ARG A 57 9.86 8.90 -5.14
N ILE A 58 8.65 8.93 -4.58
CA ILE A 58 7.44 8.52 -5.30
C ILE A 58 7.18 9.38 -6.54
N GLU A 59 7.44 10.69 -6.47
CA GLU A 59 7.23 11.61 -7.58
C GLU A 59 8.14 11.31 -8.77
N ASP A 60 9.41 10.99 -8.52
CA ASP A 60 10.36 10.57 -9.56
C ASP A 60 9.88 9.30 -10.26
N LEU A 61 9.44 8.31 -9.47
CA LEU A 61 8.93 7.03 -9.97
C LEU A 61 7.68 7.21 -10.83
N ILE A 62 6.75 8.07 -10.39
CA ILE A 62 5.54 8.42 -11.15
C ILE A 62 5.92 9.14 -12.45
N ALA A 63 6.81 10.13 -12.39
CA ALA A 63 7.23 10.90 -13.56
C ALA A 63 7.83 10.01 -14.66
N VAL A 64 8.65 9.01 -14.28
CA VAL A 64 9.19 8.02 -15.23
C VAL A 64 8.06 7.24 -15.91
N ARG A 65 7.06 6.77 -15.15
CA ARG A 65 5.92 6.01 -15.70
C ARG A 65 5.09 6.86 -16.66
N VAL A 66 4.78 8.10 -16.29
CA VAL A 66 4.02 9.04 -17.13
C VAL A 66 4.77 9.33 -18.43
N ARG A 67 6.08 9.60 -18.36
CA ARG A 67 6.91 9.85 -19.55
C ARG A 67 6.92 8.65 -20.49
N ASN A 68 7.04 7.44 -19.95
CA ASN A 68 7.04 6.20 -20.75
C ASN A 68 5.66 5.98 -21.39
N ALA A 69 4.57 6.16 -20.64
CA ALA A 69 3.21 6.06 -21.17
C ALA A 69 2.99 7.05 -22.32
N ALA A 70 3.42 8.31 -22.19
CA ALA A 70 3.33 9.30 -23.26
C ALA A 70 4.20 8.93 -24.48
N HIS A 71 5.37 8.33 -24.26
CA HIS A 71 6.22 7.84 -25.34
C HIS A 71 5.55 6.72 -26.14
N TYR A 72 5.01 5.72 -25.44
CA TYR A 72 4.25 4.64 -26.08
C TYR A 72 3.01 5.18 -26.79
N GLY A 73 2.26 6.07 -26.13
CA GLY A 73 1.06 6.68 -26.70
C GLY A 73 1.34 7.35 -28.04
N ARG A 74 2.40 8.16 -28.13
CA ARG A 74 2.79 8.79 -29.41
C ARG A 74 3.14 7.77 -30.49
N ARG A 75 3.99 6.79 -30.17
CA ARG A 75 4.55 5.88 -31.18
C ARG A 75 3.63 4.75 -31.62
N LEU A 76 2.65 4.41 -30.79
CA LEU A 76 1.72 3.31 -31.05
C LEU A 76 0.34 3.81 -31.54
N SER A 77 0.09 5.12 -31.50
CA SER A 77 -1.21 5.70 -31.89
C SER A 77 -1.62 5.43 -33.33
N GLU A 78 -0.65 5.29 -34.23
CA GLU A 78 -0.89 5.08 -35.66
C GLU A 78 -0.91 3.61 -36.07
N VAL A 79 -0.71 2.68 -35.11
CA VAL A 79 -0.67 1.25 -35.41
C VAL A 79 -2.10 0.71 -35.59
N PRO A 80 -2.48 0.24 -36.79
CA PRO A 80 -3.83 -0.26 -37.03
C PRO A 80 -4.16 -1.44 -36.12
N GLY A 81 -5.36 -1.43 -35.53
CA GLY A 81 -5.84 -2.50 -34.65
C GLY A 81 -5.42 -2.38 -33.19
N LEU A 82 -4.58 -1.40 -32.81
CA LEU A 82 -4.28 -1.12 -31.42
C LEU A 82 -5.23 -0.07 -30.84
N ARG A 83 -5.79 -0.37 -29.66
CA ARG A 83 -6.49 0.60 -28.81
C ARG A 83 -5.63 0.91 -27.61
N LEU A 84 -5.19 2.15 -27.52
CA LEU A 84 -4.39 2.61 -26.38
C LEU A 84 -5.33 2.92 -25.20
N PRO A 85 -4.87 2.69 -23.96
CA PRO A 85 -5.58 3.08 -22.75
C PRO A 85 -5.69 4.60 -22.59
#